data_AF-T1I891-F1
#
_entry.id   AF-T1I891-F1
#
_cell.length_a   1.000
_cell.length_b   1.000
_cell.length_c   1.000
_cell.angle_alpha   90.00
_cell.angle_beta   90.00
_cell.angle_gamma   90.00
#
_symmetry.space_group_name_H-M   'P 1'
#
loop_
_entity.id
_entity.type
_entity.pdbx_description
1 polymer ?
#
loop_
_entity_poly.entity_id
_entity_poly.type
_entity_poly.pdbx_seq_one_letter_code
_entity_poly.pdbx_strand_id
1 'polypeptide(L)' 'VNSSHVLNQTFGEITSESREPFWKAKFDGIFGLAFPSIAANGVLPPVYNMVSQKLIDTSIFSFFLDR' A
#
# COMPACT_ATOMS: atom_id res chain seq x y z
N VAL A 1 -7.29 -10.96 -15.42
CA VAL A 1 -7.18 -9.87 -14.42
C VAL A 1 -6.44 -8.75 -15.12
N ASN A 2 -7.08 -7.62 -15.40
CA ASN A 2 -6.37 -6.49 -16.01
C ASN A 2 -5.40 -5.92 -14.97
N SER A 3 -4.16 -5.64 -15.35
CA SER A 3 -3.19 -5.00 -14.46
C SER A 3 -3.47 -3.49 -14.39
N SER A 4 -3.67 -2.96 -13.19
CA SER A 4 -3.78 -1.52 -12.95
C SER A 4 -2.40 -0.95 -12.64
N HIS A 5 -1.97 0.06 -13.38
CA HIS A 5 -0.71 0.75 -13.17
C HIS A 5 -0.96 2.07 -12.45
N VAL A 6 -0.55 2.16 -11.18
CA VAL A 6 -0.66 3.39 -10.39
C VAL A 6 0.56 4.26 -10.67
N LEU A 7 0.35 5.38 -11.36
CA LEU A 7 1.44 6.29 -11.72
C LEU A 7 1.82 7.19 -10.53
N ASN A 8 3.11 7.54 -10.43
CA ASN A 8 3.65 8.47 -9.44
C ASN A 8 3.34 8.12 -7.98
N GLN A 9 3.27 6.82 -7.65
CA GLN A 9 3.13 6.39 -6.26
C GLN A 9 4.46 6.58 -5.51
N THR A 10 4.48 7.51 -4.55
CA THR A 10 5.59 7.60 -3.59
C THR A 10 5.52 6.45 -2.60
N PHE A 11 6.65 5.79 -2.34
CA PHE A 11 6.79 4.75 -1.33
C PHE A 11 8.13 4.90 -0.60
N GLY A 12 8.24 4.28 0.57
CA GLY A 12 9.48 4.27 1.33
C GLY A 12 10.37 3.10 0.92
N GLU A 13 11.65 3.37 0.71
CA GLU A 13 12.68 2.34 0.62
C GLU A 13 13.32 2.15 1.99
N ILE A 14 13.31 0.92 2.49
CA ILE A 14 13.98 0.59 3.75
C ILE A 14 15.44 0.27 3.44
N THR A 15 16.35 1.18 3.80
CA THR A 15 17.81 1.03 3.58
C THR A 15 18.54 0.41 4.76
N SER A 16 17.90 0.39 5.92
CA SER A 16 18.40 -0.22 7.14
C SER A 16 17.21 -0.62 7.99
N GLU A 17 17.22 -1.85 8.51
CA GLU A 17 16.16 -2.37 9.36
C GLU A 17 16.76 -2.94 10.65
N SER A 18 16.36 -2.36 11.78
CA SER A 18 16.85 -2.77 13.09
C SER A 18 15.89 -3.77 13.74
N ARG A 19 16.08 -5.06 13.42
CA ARG A 19 15.61 -6.26 14.18
C ARG A 19 14.22 -6.82 13.86
N GLU A 20 14.06 -8.09 14.27
CA GLU A 20 12.82 -8.90 14.35
C GLU A 20 11.58 -8.03 14.62
N PRO A 21 10.52 -8.14 13.79
CA PRO A 21 10.02 -9.39 13.19
C PRO A 21 10.30 -9.58 11.68
N PHE A 22 10.88 -8.61 10.98
CA PHE A 22 10.88 -8.60 9.51
C PHE A 22 11.79 -9.65 8.86
N TRP A 23 12.90 -10.06 9.48
CA TRP A 23 13.75 -11.09 8.88
C TRP A 23 13.11 -12.49 8.82
N LYS A 24 12.14 -12.77 9.72
CA LYS A 24 11.34 -14.01 9.69
C LYS A 24 10.05 -13.85 8.88
N ALA A 25 9.75 -12.64 8.41
CA ALA A 25 8.55 -12.41 7.63
C ALA A 25 8.63 -13.19 6.33
N LYS A 26 7.49 -13.74 5.91
CA LYS A 26 7.34 -14.32 4.57
C LYS A 26 7.02 -13.26 3.51
N PHE A 27 6.93 -11.99 3.90
CA PHE A 27 6.57 -10.87 3.05
C PHE A 27 7.75 -9.91 2.93
N ASP A 28 7.85 -9.22 1.79
CA ASP A 28 8.97 -8.30 1.49
C ASP A 28 8.71 -6.85 1.90
N GLY A 29 7.45 -6.52 2.20
CA GLY A 29 7.07 -5.17 2.61
C GLY A 29 5.61 -5.06 3.03
N ILE A 30 5.21 -3.82 3.33
CA ILE A 30 3.85 -3.49 3.78
C ILE A 30 3.17 -2.58 2.75
N PHE A 31 1.95 -2.93 2.38
CA PHE A 31 1.08 -2.09 1.56
C PHE A 31 0.04 -1.40 2.44
N GLY A 32 0.26 -0.12 2.74
CA GLY A 32 -0.61 0.65 3.64
C GLY A 32 -1.97 1.00 3.01
N LEU A 33 -3.06 0.69 3.73
CA LEU A 33 -4.44 0.93 3.27
C LEU A 33 -5.24 1.89 4.17
N ALA A 34 -4.59 2.42 5.21
CA ALA A 34 -5.22 3.36 6.13
C ALA A 34 -5.30 4.77 5.55
N PHE A 35 -5.91 5.69 6.31
CA PHE A 35 -6.08 7.09 5.92
C PHE A 35 -4.74 7.85 5.81
N PRO A 36 -4.64 8.87 4.92
CA PRO A 36 -3.44 9.69 4.76
C PRO A 36 -3.03 10.44 6.03
N SER A 37 -3.96 10.65 6.96
CA SER A 37 -3.72 11.37 8.22
C SER A 37 -2.68 10.70 9.13
N ILE A 38 -2.40 9.40 8.92
CA ILE A 38 -1.38 8.66 9.66
C ILE A 38 -0.23 8.18 8.76
N ALA A 39 -0.20 8.62 7.50
CA ALA A 39 0.89 8.29 6.60
C ALA A 39 2.15 9.06 6.99
N ALA A 40 3.29 8.36 7.04
CA ALA A 40 4.57 9.01 7.22
C ALA A 40 4.80 10.07 6.14
N ASN A 41 5.31 11.23 6.54
CA ASN A 41 5.60 12.38 5.68
C ASN A 41 4.39 12.88 4.86
N GLY A 42 3.15 12.54 5.26
CA GLY A 42 1.93 12.95 4.57
C GLY A 42 1.76 12.36 3.16
N VAL A 43 2.46 11.26 2.84
CA VAL A 43 2.39 10.61 1.53
C VAL A 43 1.00 10.01 1.29
N LEU A 44 0.48 10.12 0.07
CA LEU A 44 -0.79 9.51 -0.30
C LEU A 44 -0.68 7.97 -0.35
N PRO A 45 -1.54 7.25 0.38
CA PRO A 45 -1.61 5.80 0.28
C PRO A 45 -2.07 5.35 -1.12
N PRO A 46 -1.66 4.15 -1.58
CA PRO A 46 -1.91 3.69 -2.95
C PRO A 46 -3.37 3.76 -3.42
N VAL A 47 -4.33 3.38 -2.57
CA VAL A 47 -5.75 3.36 -2.93
C VAL A 47 -6.27 4.76 -3.28
N TYR A 48 -5.71 5.82 -2.69
CA TYR A 48 -6.08 7.20 -3.02
C TYR A 48 -5.65 7.57 -4.44
N ASN A 49 -4.45 7.16 -4.85
CA ASN A 49 -3.98 7.35 -6.22
C ASN A 49 -4.77 6.49 -7.22
N MET A 50 -5.21 5.29 -6.82
CA MET A 50 -6.11 4.48 -7.67
C MET A 50 -7.45 5.16 -7.92
N VAL A 51 -8.05 5.74 -6.87
CA VAL A 51 -9.31 6.49 -6.98
C VAL A 51 -9.11 7.75 -7.84
N SER A 52 -8.06 8.54 -7.59
CA SER A 52 -7.81 9.78 -8.35
C SER A 52 -7.52 9.52 -9.82
N GLN A 53 -6.84 8.41 -10.14
CA GLN A 53 -6.52 7.98 -11.51
C GLN A 53 -7.65 7.19 -12.17
N LYS A 54 -8.79 7.00 -11.50
CA LYS A 54 -9.96 6.24 -12.01
C LYS A 54 -9.62 4.81 -12.42
N LEU A 55 -8.76 4.16 -11.64
CA LEU A 55 -8.34 2.77 -11.88
C LEU A 55 -9.28 1.73 -11.25
N ILE A 56 -10.27 2.19 -10.47
CA ILE A 56 -11.32 1.36 -9.84
C ILE A 56 -12.69 2.03 -10.04
N ASP A 57 -13.72 1.21 -10.26
CA ASP A 57 -15.07 1.70 -10.57
C ASP A 57 -15.78 2.30 -9.34
N THR A 58 -15.47 1.76 -8.15
CA THR A 58 -16.00 2.23 -6.87
C THR A 58 -14.87 2.36 -5.87
N SER A 59 -14.94 3.38 -5.00
CA SER A 59 -13.96 3.66 -3.95
C SER A 59 -14.11 2.70 -2.76
N ILE A 60 -14.13 1.40 -3.03
CA ILE A 60 -14.32 0.33 -2.06
C ILE A 60 -13.27 -0.75 -2.33
N PHE A 61 -12.67 -1.29 -1.28
CA PHE A 61 -11.87 -2.51 -1.32
C PHE A 61 -12.36 -3.47 -0.23
N SER A 62 -12.12 -4.77 -0.42
CA SER A 62 -12.55 -5.80 0.53
C SER A 62 -11.54 -6.93 0.59
N PHE A 63 -11.54 -7.66 1.70
CA PHE A 63 -10.71 -8.83 1.92
C PHE A 63 -11.59 -10.03 2.24
N PHE A 64 -11.25 -11.16 1.65
CA PHE A 64 -11.62 -12.47 2.15
C PHE A 64 -10.32 -13.16 2.57
N LEU A 65 -10.23 -13.53 3.85
CA LEU A 65 -9.09 -14.25 4.41
C LEU A 65 -9.58 -15.63 4.82
N ASP A 66 -9.11 -16.65 4.13
CA ASP A 66 -9.34 -18.03 4.52
C ASP A 66 -8.54 -18.37 5.80
N ARG A 67 -9.00 -19.36 6.55
CA ARG A 67 -8.39 -19.76 7.82
C ARG A 67 -7.31 -20.82 7.68
#